data_AF-A0A4Q6GPV1-F1
#
_entry.id   AF-A0A4Q6GPV1-F1
#
_cell.length_a   1.000
_cell.length_b   1.000
_cell.length_c   1.000
_cell.angle_alpha   90.00
_cell.angle_beta   90.00
_cell.angle_gamma   90.00
#
_symmetry.space_group_name_H-M   'P 1'
#
loop_
_entity.id
_entity.type
_entity.pdbx_description
1 polymer ?
#
loop_
_entity_poly.entity_id
_entity_poly.type
_entity_poly.pdbx_seq_one_letter_code
_entity_poly.pdbx_strand_id
1 'polypeptide(L)'
;MRVLNLLMYGAVCALLLLSTGGAAHAHRAAPIDEGLALHLVNRLGYGPAPGEVARVRGIGVRAHVDSQLAPPPMPPRLQAQLRELAEARSPAGEQALLRAIASPRQLEEVLVAFWLDYLLLTDDGARAALRPLVLGRYATLRAAIDAVPRQGPLAGGGEAAAREALVRHFVSAPSAALQRAVARVWKANGGDQRAVLRMLLTSREFLAPRQWNSKRKDGFRFVVSAVRASGVAVENVAPLAQWIREGMTEEKRADFIERLAGGQLALAMAPVRPHQHASSAPPLRATAVGKGAQGTVAQPGPVLMAAPTPSAAAMAAAAGSQPAEPGRLRELLRREDFLRY
;
A
#
# COMPACT_ATOMS: atom_id res chain seq x y z
N MET A 1 -57.36 32.04 -53.62
CA MET A 1 -56.59 32.87 -52.65
C MET A 1 -56.48 32.08 -51.35
N ARG A 2 -55.35 31.64 -50.82
CA ARG A 2 -53.93 31.83 -51.11
C ARG A 2 -53.22 30.56 -50.62
N VAL A 3 -52.59 29.84 -51.54
CA VAL A 3 -51.64 28.73 -51.31
C VAL A 3 -50.30 29.35 -50.90
N LEU A 4 -50.30 30.11 -49.80
CA LEU A 4 -49.15 30.93 -49.43
C LEU A 4 -49.04 31.02 -47.91
N ASN A 5 -48.84 29.90 -47.22
CA ASN A 5 -48.43 29.91 -45.81
C ASN A 5 -47.78 28.59 -45.33
N LEU A 6 -47.22 27.79 -46.24
CA LEU A 6 -46.60 26.51 -45.89
C LEU A 6 -45.13 26.37 -46.32
N LEU A 7 -44.48 27.49 -46.68
CA LEU A 7 -43.08 27.53 -47.15
C LEU A 7 -42.19 28.45 -46.30
N MET A 8 -42.57 28.71 -45.04
CA MET A 8 -41.75 29.50 -44.11
C MET A 8 -41.63 28.89 -42.72
N TYR A 9 -41.75 27.57 -42.60
CA TYR A 9 -41.41 26.81 -41.38
C TYR A 9 -40.55 25.55 -41.67
N GLY A 10 -40.18 25.30 -42.93
CA GLY A 10 -39.40 24.13 -43.34
C GLY A 10 -37.88 24.33 -43.38
N ALA A 11 -37.38 25.56 -43.23
CA ALA A 11 -35.96 25.89 -43.43
C ALA A 11 -35.20 26.27 -42.15
N VAL A 12 -35.83 26.23 -40.97
CA VAL A 12 -35.18 26.57 -39.68
C VAL A 12 -34.93 25.34 -38.80
N CYS A 13 -35.54 24.19 -39.09
CA CYS A 13 -35.30 22.95 -38.31
C CYS A 13 -34.20 22.03 -38.87
N ALA A 14 -33.62 22.34 -40.04
CA ALA A 14 -32.53 21.56 -40.63
C ALA A 14 -31.12 22.14 -40.38
N LEU A 15 -30.99 23.09 -39.44
CA LEU A 15 -29.71 23.68 -39.03
C LEU A 15 -29.45 23.59 -37.51
N LEU A 16 -30.01 22.57 -36.85
CA LEU A 16 -29.85 22.31 -35.41
C LEU A 16 -29.50 20.83 -35.11
N LEU A 17 -28.82 20.14 -36.03
CA LEU A 17 -28.40 18.74 -35.86
C LEU A 17 -26.92 18.50 -36.24
N LEU A 18 -26.02 19.45 -35.95
CA LEU A 18 -24.57 19.25 -36.14
C LEU A 18 -23.68 19.80 -35.01
N SER A 19 -24.16 19.81 -33.76
CA SER A 19 -23.31 20.29 -32.66
C SER A 19 -23.59 19.63 -31.30
N THR A 20 -23.49 18.30 -31.21
CA THR A 20 -23.25 17.61 -29.92
C THR A 20 -22.38 16.37 -30.09
N GLY A 21 -21.40 16.43 -30.99
CA GLY A 21 -20.20 15.57 -30.94
C GLY A 21 -19.19 16.12 -29.93
N GLY A 22 -19.64 16.52 -28.74
CA GLY A 22 -18.77 16.86 -27.63
C GLY A 22 -18.18 15.57 -27.06
N ALA A 23 -17.25 14.95 -27.79
CA ALA A 23 -16.31 14.05 -27.16
C ALA A 23 -15.72 14.85 -26.00
N ALA A 24 -16.09 14.45 -24.78
CA ALA A 24 -15.50 14.97 -23.56
C ALA A 24 -13.99 14.74 -23.71
N HIS A 25 -13.30 15.76 -24.22
CA HIS A 25 -11.87 15.89 -24.08
C HIS A 25 -11.72 16.08 -22.58
N ALA A 26 -11.59 14.95 -21.87
CA ALA A 26 -11.08 14.92 -20.53
C ALA A 26 -9.81 15.75 -20.60
N HIS A 27 -9.90 16.99 -20.12
CA HIS A 27 -8.83 17.96 -20.22
C HIS A 27 -7.70 17.33 -19.41
N ARG A 28 -6.77 16.65 -20.11
CA ARG A 28 -5.66 15.95 -19.46
C ARG A 28 -4.91 17.07 -18.76
N ALA A 29 -4.99 17.09 -17.42
CA ALA A 29 -4.26 18.06 -16.65
C ALA A 29 -2.80 17.98 -17.07
N ALA A 30 -2.15 19.12 -17.29
CA ALA A 30 -0.73 19.13 -17.63
C ALA A 30 0.03 18.27 -16.61
N PRO A 31 0.97 17.42 -17.05
CA PRO A 31 1.72 16.58 -16.14
C PRO A 31 2.37 17.43 -15.05
N ILE A 32 2.24 16.99 -13.80
CA ILE A 32 2.87 17.71 -12.70
C ILE A 32 4.38 17.45 -12.68
N ASP A 33 5.10 18.36 -12.01
CA ASP A 33 6.53 18.24 -11.75
C ASP A 33 6.87 16.92 -11.05
N GLU A 34 8.06 16.39 -11.34
CA GLU A 34 8.53 15.12 -10.77
C GLU A 34 8.77 15.18 -9.27
N GLY A 35 9.33 16.30 -8.78
CA GLY A 35 9.52 16.53 -7.35
C GLY A 35 8.18 16.60 -6.61
N LEU A 36 7.16 17.25 -7.21
CA LEU A 36 5.81 17.26 -6.65
C LEU A 36 5.17 15.87 -6.62
N ALA A 37 5.33 15.08 -7.68
CA ALA A 37 4.83 13.71 -7.73
C ALA A 37 5.52 12.81 -6.70
N LEU A 38 6.85 12.92 -6.57
CA LEU A 38 7.62 12.21 -5.56
C LEU A 38 7.18 12.61 -4.14
N HIS A 39 6.99 13.91 -3.89
CA HIS A 39 6.46 14.41 -2.63
C HIS A 39 5.10 13.77 -2.31
N LEU A 40 4.16 13.75 -3.24
CA LEU A 40 2.85 13.14 -3.00
C LEU A 40 2.96 11.66 -2.63
N VAL A 41 3.73 10.88 -3.40
CA VAL A 41 3.91 9.44 -3.14
C VAL A 41 4.60 9.18 -1.79
N ASN A 42 5.55 10.05 -1.41
CA ASN A 42 6.22 10.00 -0.12
C ASN A 42 5.32 10.40 1.05
N ARG A 43 4.44 11.39 0.89
CA ARG A 43 3.58 11.90 1.97
C ARG A 43 2.28 11.10 2.13
N LEU A 44 1.71 10.60 1.05
CA LEU A 44 0.48 9.80 1.04
C LEU A 44 0.76 8.29 1.10
N GLY A 45 2.04 7.89 1.19
CA GLY A 45 2.42 6.50 1.27
C GLY A 45 3.81 6.32 1.86
N TYR A 46 4.41 5.16 1.59
CA TYR A 46 5.76 4.82 2.03
C TYR A 46 6.78 4.95 0.90
N GLY A 47 6.58 5.90 -0.03
CA GLY A 47 7.49 6.14 -1.14
C GLY A 47 7.20 5.30 -2.39
N PRO A 48 7.91 5.59 -3.50
CA PRO A 48 7.50 5.12 -4.82
C PRO A 48 7.91 3.68 -5.10
N ALA A 49 6.97 2.93 -5.65
CA ALA A 49 7.29 1.74 -6.45
C ALA A 49 7.71 2.14 -7.89
N PRO A 50 8.40 1.26 -8.64
CA PRO A 50 8.73 1.51 -10.04
C PRO A 50 7.51 1.98 -10.86
N GLY A 51 7.69 3.08 -11.60
CA GLY A 51 6.64 3.69 -12.43
C GLY A 51 5.59 4.53 -11.69
N GLU A 52 5.55 4.51 -10.36
CA GLU A 52 4.51 5.20 -9.59
C GLU A 52 4.62 6.73 -9.70
N VAL A 53 5.83 7.27 -9.68
CA VAL A 53 6.07 8.71 -9.87
C VAL A 53 5.58 9.14 -11.25
N ALA A 54 5.92 8.40 -12.31
CA ALA A 54 5.45 8.69 -13.67
C ALA A 54 3.93 8.64 -13.79
N ARG A 55 3.28 7.65 -13.14
CA ARG A 55 1.82 7.56 -13.06
C ARG A 55 1.22 8.79 -12.39
N VAL A 56 1.72 9.19 -11.22
CA VAL A 56 1.23 10.36 -10.47
C VAL A 56 1.45 11.67 -11.24
N ARG A 57 2.59 11.80 -11.93
CA ARG A 57 2.83 12.91 -12.86
C ARG A 57 1.74 13.01 -13.92
N GLY A 58 1.38 11.89 -14.53
CA GLY A 58 0.39 11.83 -15.61
C GLY A 58 -1.06 12.09 -15.18
N ILE A 59 -1.46 11.69 -13.97
CA ILE A 59 -2.83 11.89 -13.47
C ILE A 59 -3.01 13.21 -12.70
N GLY A 60 -1.93 13.77 -12.16
CA GLY A 60 -1.93 15.02 -11.40
C GLY A 60 -2.39 14.88 -9.94
N VAL A 61 -2.25 15.98 -9.19
CA VAL A 61 -2.45 16.03 -7.73
C VAL A 61 -3.85 15.56 -7.33
N ARG A 62 -4.90 16.15 -7.90
CA ARG A 62 -6.29 15.95 -7.47
C ARG A 62 -6.72 14.50 -7.65
N ALA A 63 -6.49 13.94 -8.84
CA ALA A 63 -6.82 12.55 -9.14
C ALA A 63 -6.05 11.58 -8.24
N HIS A 64 -4.77 11.85 -7.96
CA HIS A 64 -4.02 11.00 -7.05
C HIS A 64 -4.54 11.07 -5.61
N VAL A 65 -4.82 12.26 -5.07
CA VAL A 65 -5.42 12.43 -3.74
C VAL A 65 -6.77 11.71 -3.67
N ASP A 66 -7.65 11.92 -4.64
CA ASP A 66 -8.97 11.28 -4.65
C ASP A 66 -8.87 9.75 -4.72
N SER A 67 -7.92 9.20 -5.48
CA SER A 67 -7.65 7.76 -5.52
C SER A 67 -7.20 7.17 -4.18
N GLN A 68 -6.63 7.99 -3.28
CA GLN A 68 -6.21 7.56 -1.96
C GLN A 68 -7.31 7.73 -0.90
N LEU A 69 -8.25 8.66 -1.12
CA LEU A 69 -9.41 8.88 -0.23
C LEU A 69 -10.58 7.93 -0.54
N ALA A 70 -10.64 7.42 -1.76
CA ALA A 70 -11.54 6.36 -2.20
C ALA A 70 -10.72 5.23 -2.85
N PRO A 71 -9.93 4.50 -2.05
CA PRO A 71 -9.01 3.51 -2.59
C PRO A 71 -9.75 2.30 -3.18
N PRO A 72 -9.17 1.64 -4.19
CA PRO A 72 -9.76 0.43 -4.76
C PRO A 72 -9.81 -0.72 -3.73
N PRO A 73 -10.63 -1.75 -3.98
CA PRO A 73 -10.60 -2.98 -3.21
C PRO A 73 -9.18 -3.58 -3.14
N MET A 74 -8.93 -4.35 -2.08
CA MET A 74 -7.65 -5.05 -1.94
C MET A 74 -7.47 -6.05 -3.09
N PRO A 75 -6.28 -6.11 -3.73
CA PRO A 75 -5.98 -7.16 -4.69
C PRO A 75 -6.20 -8.56 -4.08
N PRO A 76 -6.84 -9.51 -4.79
CA PRO A 76 -7.15 -10.84 -4.23
C PRO A 76 -5.94 -11.60 -3.71
N ARG A 77 -4.80 -11.53 -4.42
CA ARG A 77 -3.53 -12.15 -3.99
C ARG A 77 -3.06 -11.60 -2.64
N LEU A 78 -3.04 -10.28 -2.50
CA LEU A 78 -2.66 -9.61 -1.25
C LEU A 78 -3.64 -9.97 -0.12
N GLN A 79 -4.94 -10.02 -0.42
CA GLN A 79 -5.94 -10.44 0.57
C GLN A 79 -5.73 -11.88 1.04
N ALA A 80 -5.37 -12.80 0.13
CA ALA A 80 -5.04 -14.18 0.49
C ALA A 80 -3.80 -14.25 1.39
N GLN A 81 -2.71 -13.58 1.01
CA GLN A 81 -1.48 -13.52 1.82
C GLN A 81 -1.75 -12.97 3.24
N LEU A 82 -2.57 -11.93 3.36
CA LEU A 82 -2.93 -11.36 4.67
C LEU A 82 -3.77 -12.31 5.53
N ARG A 83 -4.69 -13.08 4.93
CA ARG A 83 -5.44 -14.11 5.65
C ARG A 83 -4.53 -15.21 6.16
N GLU A 84 -3.60 -15.66 5.31
CA GLU A 84 -2.63 -16.69 5.70
C GLU A 84 -1.74 -16.23 6.87
N LEU A 85 -1.26 -14.98 6.86
CA LEU A 85 -0.50 -14.43 7.99
C LEU A 85 -1.34 -14.36 9.28
N ALA A 86 -2.64 -14.06 9.16
CA ALA A 86 -3.55 -14.02 10.30
C ALA A 86 -3.80 -15.42 10.88
N GLU A 87 -4.02 -16.42 10.02
CA GLU A 87 -4.25 -17.82 10.40
C GLU A 87 -2.98 -18.46 10.99
N ALA A 88 -1.82 -18.15 10.44
CA ALA A 88 -0.53 -18.61 10.94
C ALA A 88 -0.13 -17.96 12.27
N ARG A 89 -0.91 -16.98 12.77
CA ARG A 89 -0.58 -16.16 13.94
C ARG A 89 0.84 -15.57 13.81
N SER A 90 1.15 -15.07 12.62
CA SER A 90 2.43 -14.42 12.34
C SER A 90 2.76 -13.36 13.39
N PRO A 91 4.06 -13.14 13.69
CA PRO A 91 4.49 -12.08 14.58
C PRO A 91 3.83 -10.74 14.31
N ALA A 92 3.56 -9.99 15.38
CA ALA A 92 2.97 -8.66 15.32
C ALA A 92 3.73 -7.77 14.32
N GLY A 93 2.98 -7.09 13.45
CA GLY A 93 3.54 -6.18 12.46
C GLY A 93 3.84 -6.77 11.06
N GLU A 94 3.87 -8.09 10.86
CA GLU A 94 4.07 -8.67 9.51
C GLU A 94 2.95 -8.28 8.53
N GLN A 95 1.69 -8.33 8.99
CA GLN A 95 0.57 -7.85 8.18
C GLN A 95 0.68 -6.35 7.88
N ALA A 96 1.21 -5.55 8.82
CA ALA A 96 1.40 -4.11 8.62
C ALA A 96 2.50 -3.85 7.58
N LEU A 97 3.60 -4.62 7.63
CA LEU A 97 4.67 -4.59 6.62
C LEU A 97 4.14 -4.93 5.23
N LEU A 98 3.45 -6.05 5.10
CA LEU A 98 2.93 -6.51 3.81
C LEU A 98 1.96 -5.48 3.20
N ARG A 99 1.09 -4.89 4.02
CA ARG A 99 0.20 -3.80 3.57
C ARG A 99 0.98 -2.57 3.15
N ALA A 100 1.91 -2.10 3.97
CA ALA A 100 2.70 -0.91 3.67
C ALA A 100 3.50 -1.07 2.37
N ILE A 101 3.99 -2.29 2.07
CA ILE A 101 4.73 -2.61 0.85
C ILE A 101 3.81 -2.75 -0.36
N ALA A 102 2.76 -3.57 -0.29
CA ALA A 102 2.04 -4.04 -1.47
C ALA A 102 0.64 -3.42 -1.67
N SER A 103 0.08 -2.76 -0.65
CA SER A 103 -1.29 -2.23 -0.72
C SER A 103 -1.36 -0.98 -1.62
N PRO A 104 -2.37 -0.86 -2.51
CA PRO A 104 -2.68 0.40 -3.20
C PRO A 104 -3.31 1.46 -2.26
N ARG A 105 -3.70 1.05 -1.04
CA ARG A 105 -4.37 1.90 -0.03
C ARG A 105 -3.32 2.60 0.86
N GLN A 106 -2.27 3.16 0.26
CA GLN A 106 -1.10 3.67 0.96
C GLN A 106 -1.45 4.73 2.02
N LEU A 107 -2.35 5.67 1.70
CA LEU A 107 -2.76 6.70 2.65
C LEU A 107 -3.50 6.10 3.86
N GLU A 108 -4.28 5.03 3.65
CA GLU A 108 -4.95 4.34 4.75
C GLU A 108 -3.93 3.76 5.74
N GLU A 109 -2.87 3.12 5.24
CA GLU A 109 -1.84 2.54 6.11
C GLU A 109 -1.03 3.62 6.85
N VAL A 110 -0.74 4.75 6.18
CA VAL A 110 -0.11 5.92 6.81
C VAL A 110 -1.00 6.48 7.94
N LEU A 111 -2.31 6.59 7.71
CA LEU A 111 -3.25 7.07 8.72
C LEU A 111 -3.42 6.08 9.88
N VAL A 112 -3.44 4.78 9.61
CA VAL A 112 -3.46 3.76 10.68
C VAL A 112 -2.23 3.90 11.57
N ALA A 113 -1.04 4.01 10.97
CA ALA A 113 0.20 4.20 11.73
C ALA A 113 0.16 5.51 12.53
N PHE A 114 -0.30 6.61 11.93
CA PHE A 114 -0.45 7.89 12.61
C PHE A 114 -1.40 7.81 13.81
N TRP A 115 -2.59 7.22 13.66
CA TRP A 115 -3.57 7.15 14.75
C TRP A 115 -3.12 6.24 15.88
N LEU A 116 -2.45 5.13 15.57
CA LEU A 116 -1.86 4.25 16.58
C LEU A 116 -0.80 4.99 17.40
N ASP A 117 0.13 5.70 16.73
CA ASP A 117 1.17 6.49 17.39
C ASP A 117 0.57 7.62 18.24
N TYR A 118 -0.35 8.40 17.68
CA TYR A 118 -1.01 9.51 18.38
C TYR A 118 -1.77 9.07 19.64
N LEU A 119 -2.40 7.88 19.59
CA LEU A 119 -3.18 7.31 20.69
C LEU A 119 -2.36 6.40 21.59
N LEU A 120 -1.06 6.24 21.33
CA LEU A 120 -0.14 5.34 22.05
C LEU A 120 -0.66 3.89 22.11
N LEU A 121 -1.13 3.37 20.98
CA LEU A 121 -1.68 2.03 20.83
C LEU A 121 -0.70 1.13 20.09
N THR A 122 -0.42 -0.04 20.65
CA THR A 122 0.59 -0.98 20.13
C THR A 122 0.01 -2.36 19.79
N ASP A 123 -1.22 -2.66 20.20
CA ASP A 123 -1.82 -3.98 19.99
C ASP A 123 -2.46 -4.14 18.59
N ASP A 124 -2.42 -5.36 18.08
CA ASP A 124 -2.97 -5.69 16.75
C ASP A 124 -4.51 -5.59 16.70
N GLY A 125 -5.19 -5.70 17.86
CA GLY A 125 -6.63 -5.52 17.97
C GLY A 125 -7.06 -4.08 17.66
N ALA A 126 -6.41 -3.09 18.29
CA ALA A 126 -6.60 -1.67 18.01
C ALA A 126 -6.29 -1.35 16.54
N ARG A 127 -5.21 -1.92 15.98
CA ARG A 127 -4.89 -1.75 14.55
C ARG A 127 -6.02 -2.27 13.65
N ALA A 128 -6.56 -3.45 13.94
CA ALA A 128 -7.66 -4.04 13.18
C ALA A 128 -8.94 -3.20 13.28
N ALA A 129 -9.26 -2.69 14.47
CA ALA A 129 -10.41 -1.84 14.73
C ALA A 129 -10.31 -0.46 14.04
N LEU A 130 -9.12 0.16 14.02
CA LEU A 130 -8.89 1.47 13.42
C LEU A 130 -9.03 1.45 11.90
N ARG A 131 -8.44 0.45 11.24
CA ARG A 131 -8.25 0.43 9.79
C ARG A 131 -9.51 0.77 8.97
N PRO A 132 -10.69 0.17 9.21
CA PRO A 132 -11.89 0.51 8.42
C PRO A 132 -12.39 1.94 8.68
N LEU A 133 -11.93 2.61 9.74
CA LEU A 133 -12.46 3.89 10.23
C LEU A 133 -11.54 5.10 9.98
N VAL A 134 -10.28 4.91 9.60
CA VAL A 134 -9.30 6.02 9.49
C VAL A 134 -9.64 7.07 8.42
N LEU A 135 -10.48 6.72 7.45
CA LEU A 135 -11.03 7.65 6.45
C LEU A 135 -12.48 8.07 6.77
N GLY A 136 -13.06 7.53 7.84
CA GLY A 136 -14.44 7.82 8.27
C GLY A 136 -14.55 9.07 9.15
N ARG A 137 -15.57 9.11 10.01
CA ARG A 137 -15.72 10.18 11.00
C ARG A 137 -14.81 9.91 12.21
N TYR A 138 -14.14 10.95 12.70
CA TYR A 138 -13.29 10.86 13.88
C TYR A 138 -14.05 10.33 15.11
N ALA A 139 -15.29 10.77 15.32
CA ALA A 139 -16.10 10.29 16.45
C ALA A 139 -16.33 8.77 16.41
N THR A 140 -16.55 8.19 15.22
CA THR A 140 -16.71 6.74 15.05
C THR A 140 -15.39 6.00 15.31
N LEU A 141 -14.29 6.53 14.78
CA LEU A 141 -12.94 6.00 15.06
C LEU A 141 -12.65 6.00 16.56
N ARG A 142 -12.94 7.12 17.23
CA ARG A 142 -12.71 7.30 18.66
C ARG A 142 -13.55 6.33 19.50
N ALA A 143 -14.85 6.23 19.22
CA ALA A 143 -15.75 5.32 19.92
C ALA A 143 -15.34 3.85 19.75
N ALA A 144 -14.89 3.44 18.56
CA ALA A 144 -14.42 2.08 18.31
C ALA A 144 -13.17 1.73 19.12
N ILE A 145 -12.26 2.69 19.31
CA ILE A 145 -11.06 2.49 20.13
C ILE A 145 -11.37 2.52 21.62
N ASP A 146 -12.25 3.41 22.07
CA ASP A 146 -12.69 3.46 23.47
C ASP A 146 -13.36 2.12 23.89
N ALA A 147 -13.94 1.38 22.93
CA ALA A 147 -14.51 0.05 23.16
C ALA A 147 -13.47 -1.10 23.19
N VAL A 148 -12.23 -0.88 22.77
CA VAL A 148 -11.17 -1.91 22.83
C VAL A 148 -10.74 -2.07 24.30
N PRO A 149 -10.80 -3.29 24.88
CA PRO A 149 -10.38 -3.51 26.27
C PRO A 149 -8.91 -3.09 26.50
N ARG A 150 -8.68 -2.24 27.50
CA ARG A 150 -7.37 -1.64 27.77
C ARG A 150 -7.25 -1.20 29.22
N GLN A 151 -6.01 -1.13 29.70
CA GLN A 151 -5.68 -0.59 31.02
C GLN A 151 -5.40 0.92 30.90
N GLY A 152 -6.09 1.74 31.69
CA GLY A 152 -5.89 3.19 31.76
C GLY A 152 -6.68 4.02 30.72
N PRO A 153 -6.65 5.36 30.84
CA PRO A 153 -7.38 6.28 29.97
C PRO A 153 -6.72 6.45 28.60
N LEU A 154 -7.52 6.62 27.54
CA LEU A 154 -7.00 6.77 26.18
C LEU A 154 -6.18 8.06 26.06
N ALA A 155 -4.98 7.95 25.48
CA ALA A 155 -4.18 9.12 25.15
C ALA A 155 -4.82 9.92 23.98
N GLY A 156 -4.24 11.08 23.66
CA GLY A 156 -4.63 11.81 22.43
C GLY A 156 -5.76 12.83 22.57
N GLY A 157 -5.90 13.47 23.73
CA GLY A 157 -6.68 14.70 23.90
C GLY A 157 -8.11 14.70 23.33
N GLY A 158 -8.65 15.90 23.13
CA GLY A 158 -9.95 16.12 22.47
C GLY A 158 -9.83 16.32 20.96
N GLU A 159 -10.97 16.49 20.28
CA GLU A 159 -11.00 16.63 18.81
C GLU A 159 -10.09 17.73 18.26
N ALA A 160 -9.97 18.86 18.98
CA ALA A 160 -9.12 19.95 18.56
C ALA A 160 -7.63 19.55 18.52
N ALA A 161 -7.17 18.78 19.51
CA ALA A 161 -5.81 18.28 19.58
C ALA A 161 -5.56 17.21 18.51
N ALA A 162 -6.53 16.31 18.28
CA ALA A 162 -6.44 15.29 17.25
C ALA A 162 -6.35 15.91 15.84
N ARG A 163 -7.18 16.92 15.57
CA ARG A 163 -7.12 17.69 14.32
C ARG A 163 -5.78 18.38 14.15
N GLU A 164 -5.28 19.06 15.17
CA GLU A 164 -3.99 19.76 15.12
C GLU A 164 -2.82 18.79 14.86
N ALA A 165 -2.84 17.63 15.52
CA ALA A 165 -1.87 16.57 15.29
C ALA A 165 -1.92 16.05 13.84
N LEU A 166 -3.12 15.84 13.28
CA LEU A 166 -3.30 15.43 11.89
C LEU A 166 -2.73 16.47 10.90
N VAL A 167 -2.97 17.76 11.14
CA VAL A 167 -2.41 18.82 10.30
C VAL A 167 -0.89 18.82 10.38
N ARG A 168 -0.31 18.75 11.57
CA ARG A 168 1.15 18.66 11.77
C ARG A 168 1.75 17.37 11.21
N HIS A 169 0.97 16.30 11.13
CA HIS A 169 1.40 15.07 10.48
C HIS A 169 1.66 15.29 8.99
N PHE A 170 0.85 16.10 8.29
CA PHE A 170 1.00 16.35 6.85
C PHE A 170 1.77 17.62 6.49
N VAL A 171 1.74 18.66 7.31
CA VAL A 171 2.39 19.95 7.05
C VAL A 171 3.29 20.31 8.22
N SER A 172 4.59 20.47 7.93
CA SER A 172 5.58 20.96 8.89
C SER A 172 5.39 22.47 9.07
N ALA A 173 5.28 22.91 10.33
CA ALA A 173 4.98 24.31 10.71
C ALA A 173 3.74 24.90 10.01
N PRO A 174 2.52 24.34 10.23
CA PRO A 174 1.31 24.78 9.55
C PRO A 174 0.90 26.20 9.96
N SER A 175 0.47 27.01 8.99
CA SER A 175 0.01 28.37 9.26
C SER A 175 -1.28 28.38 10.08
N ALA A 176 -1.49 29.45 10.84
CA ALA A 176 -2.77 29.67 11.55
C ALA A 176 -3.97 29.74 10.57
N ALA A 177 -3.74 30.20 9.34
CA ALA A 177 -4.76 30.23 8.29
C ALA A 177 -5.16 28.81 7.84
N LEU A 178 -4.20 27.91 7.60
CA LEU A 178 -4.47 26.51 7.30
C LEU A 178 -5.18 25.82 8.46
N GLN A 179 -4.70 26.00 9.69
CA GLN A 179 -5.33 25.44 10.89
C GLN A 179 -6.81 25.85 11.01
N ARG A 180 -7.12 27.14 10.80
CA ARG A 180 -8.51 27.63 10.76
C ARG A 180 -9.32 27.03 9.61
N ALA A 181 -8.74 26.91 8.43
CA ALA A 181 -9.41 26.30 7.28
C ALA A 181 -9.77 24.83 7.56
N VAL A 182 -8.83 24.06 8.13
CA VAL A 182 -9.06 22.67 8.55
C VAL A 182 -10.13 22.59 9.63
N ALA A 183 -10.07 23.46 10.65
CA ALA A 183 -11.07 23.51 11.71
C ALA A 183 -12.49 23.76 11.18
N ARG A 184 -12.66 24.63 10.17
CA ARG A 184 -13.95 24.86 9.53
C ARG A 184 -14.47 23.63 8.79
N VAL A 185 -13.62 22.97 7.99
CA VAL A 185 -14.00 21.74 7.27
C VAL A 185 -14.34 20.62 8.24
N TRP A 186 -13.55 20.48 9.32
CA TRP A 186 -13.81 19.51 10.38
C TRP A 186 -15.18 19.72 11.01
N LYS A 187 -15.48 20.96 11.46
CA LYS A 187 -16.77 21.30 12.08
C LYS A 187 -17.94 21.06 11.12
N ALA A 188 -17.80 21.47 9.86
CA ALA A 188 -18.86 21.34 8.86
C ALA A 188 -19.20 19.89 8.50
N ASN A 189 -18.24 18.97 8.63
CA ASN A 189 -18.40 17.57 8.23
C ASN A 189 -18.38 16.60 9.42
N GLY A 190 -18.49 17.09 10.67
CA GLY A 190 -18.46 16.25 11.87
C GLY A 190 -17.19 15.40 11.99
N GLY A 191 -16.03 15.95 11.58
CA GLY A 191 -14.75 15.25 11.62
C GLY A 191 -14.59 14.13 10.60
N ASP A 192 -15.33 14.15 9.49
CA ASP A 192 -15.09 13.26 8.35
C ASP A 192 -13.68 13.46 7.78
N GLN A 193 -12.85 12.42 7.90
CA GLN A 193 -11.44 12.45 7.53
C GLN A 193 -11.25 12.59 6.01
N ARG A 194 -12.15 12.05 5.16
CA ARG A 194 -12.02 12.24 3.69
C ARG A 194 -12.19 13.70 3.31
N ALA A 195 -13.18 14.38 3.88
CA ALA A 195 -13.40 15.81 3.61
C ALA A 195 -12.21 16.66 4.08
N VAL A 196 -11.72 16.39 5.29
CA VAL A 196 -10.57 17.09 5.90
C VAL A 196 -9.29 16.86 5.09
N LEU A 197 -8.96 15.61 4.79
CA LEU A 197 -7.75 15.24 4.06
C LEU A 197 -7.79 15.73 2.61
N ARG A 198 -8.95 15.70 1.93
CA ARG A 198 -9.06 16.27 0.58
C ARG A 198 -8.65 17.73 0.57
N MET A 199 -9.15 18.52 1.51
CA MET A 199 -8.80 19.95 1.60
C MET A 199 -7.33 20.13 1.97
N LEU A 200 -6.82 19.41 2.97
CA LEU A 200 -5.44 19.52 3.45
C LEU A 200 -4.42 19.13 2.37
N LEU A 201 -4.59 17.96 1.75
CA LEU A 201 -3.66 17.36 0.79
C LEU A 201 -3.70 18.00 -0.60
N THR A 202 -4.64 18.93 -0.83
CA THR A 202 -4.69 19.77 -2.04
C THR A 202 -4.40 21.25 -1.74
N SER A 203 -4.05 21.58 -0.50
CA SER A 203 -3.74 22.95 -0.09
C SER A 203 -2.40 23.43 -0.65
N ARG A 204 -2.29 24.73 -0.95
CA ARG A 204 -1.02 25.35 -1.39
C ARG A 204 0.11 25.12 -0.39
N GLU A 205 -0.20 25.10 0.90
CA GLU A 205 0.80 24.97 1.95
C GLU A 205 1.39 23.56 2.03
N PHE A 206 0.56 22.52 1.83
CA PHE A 206 1.01 21.14 1.71
C PHE A 206 1.85 20.91 0.45
N LEU A 207 1.40 21.42 -0.70
CA LEU A 207 2.06 21.20 -2.00
C LEU A 207 3.34 22.04 -2.20
N ALA A 208 3.66 22.95 -1.27
CA ALA A 208 4.79 23.86 -1.39
C ALA A 208 6.14 23.11 -1.37
N PRO A 209 7.14 23.51 -2.18
CA PRO A 209 8.45 22.86 -2.23
C PRO A 209 9.16 22.74 -0.86
N ARG A 210 8.94 23.70 0.05
CA ARG A 210 9.47 23.65 1.43
C ARG A 210 9.00 22.44 2.24
N GLN A 211 7.90 21.79 1.85
CA GLN A 211 7.39 20.58 2.50
C GLN A 211 8.03 19.30 1.96
N TRP A 212 8.68 19.36 0.80
CA TRP A 212 9.32 18.20 0.18
C TRP A 212 10.52 17.78 1.01
N ASN A 213 10.61 16.48 1.35
CA ASN A 213 11.68 15.93 2.19
C ASN A 213 11.82 16.63 3.55
N SER A 214 10.74 17.23 4.05
CA SER A 214 10.74 17.97 5.33
C SER A 214 10.76 17.04 6.55
N LYS A 215 10.43 15.76 6.38
CA LYS A 215 10.45 14.75 7.45
C LYS A 215 11.53 13.70 7.23
N ARG A 216 12.01 13.09 8.31
CA ARG A 216 12.98 11.99 8.27
C ARG A 216 12.27 10.64 8.43
N LYS A 217 12.61 9.67 7.59
CA LYS A 217 12.11 8.30 7.68
C LYS A 217 12.62 7.65 8.96
N ASP A 218 11.73 6.98 9.68
CA ASP A 218 12.11 6.03 10.72
C ASP A 218 12.53 4.68 10.09
N GLY A 219 12.95 3.72 10.91
CA GLY A 219 13.39 2.41 10.44
C GLY A 219 12.30 1.67 9.65
N PHE A 220 11.05 1.68 10.14
CA PHE A 220 9.92 1.06 9.45
C PHE A 220 9.72 1.65 8.06
N ARG A 221 9.60 2.98 7.96
CA ARG A 221 9.37 3.68 6.70
C ARG A 221 10.56 3.52 5.77
N PHE A 222 11.80 3.50 6.26
CA PHE A 222 12.97 3.23 5.44
C PHE A 222 12.91 1.83 4.80
N VAL A 223 12.68 0.78 5.60
CA VAL A 223 12.58 -0.60 5.10
C VAL A 223 11.48 -0.72 4.05
N VAL A 224 10.27 -0.22 4.34
CA VAL A 224 9.16 -0.27 3.38
C VAL A 224 9.48 0.52 2.12
N SER A 225 10.03 1.73 2.24
CA SER A 225 10.37 2.56 1.07
C SER A 225 11.41 1.88 0.18
N ALA A 226 12.41 1.25 0.78
CA ALA A 226 13.47 0.57 0.05
C ALA A 226 12.96 -0.67 -0.69
N VAL A 227 12.13 -1.48 -0.03
CA VAL A 227 11.51 -2.66 -0.66
C VAL A 227 10.54 -2.25 -1.76
N ARG A 228 9.79 -1.16 -1.59
CA ARG A 228 8.93 -0.63 -2.66
C ARG A 228 9.74 -0.15 -3.85
N ALA A 229 10.81 0.63 -3.60
CA ALA A 229 11.68 1.15 -4.64
C ALA A 229 12.42 0.05 -5.42
N SER A 230 12.68 -1.11 -4.79
CA SER A 230 13.35 -2.24 -5.46
C SER A 230 12.47 -2.92 -6.51
N GLY A 231 11.15 -2.82 -6.39
CA GLY A 231 10.19 -3.50 -7.27
C GLY A 231 10.14 -5.01 -7.10
N VAL A 232 10.83 -5.57 -6.10
CA VAL A 232 10.82 -7.01 -5.82
C VAL A 232 9.43 -7.45 -5.37
N ALA A 233 8.93 -8.55 -5.92
CA ALA A 233 7.70 -9.16 -5.47
C ALA A 233 7.88 -9.73 -4.06
N VAL A 234 6.96 -9.42 -3.15
CA VAL A 234 7.04 -9.85 -1.76
C VAL A 234 5.99 -10.93 -1.47
N GLU A 235 6.49 -12.15 -1.30
CA GLU A 235 5.75 -13.33 -0.84
C GLU A 235 5.99 -13.62 0.64
N ASN A 236 7.13 -13.18 1.18
CA ASN A 236 7.49 -13.39 2.58
C ASN A 236 8.06 -12.13 3.20
N VAL A 237 7.39 -11.63 4.24
CA VAL A 237 7.79 -10.43 4.99
C VAL A 237 8.54 -10.75 6.29
N ALA A 238 8.58 -12.01 6.72
CA ALA A 238 9.25 -12.40 7.96
C ALA A 238 10.74 -11.96 8.02
N PRO A 239 11.53 -12.05 6.93
CA PRO A 239 12.92 -11.57 6.94
C PRO A 239 13.06 -10.07 7.20
N LEU A 240 12.00 -9.28 6.98
CA LEU A 240 11.99 -7.83 7.21
C LEU A 240 11.76 -7.47 8.69
N ALA A 241 11.12 -8.35 9.48
CA ALA A 241 10.69 -8.04 10.84
C ALA A 241 11.88 -7.72 11.78
N GLN A 242 13.02 -8.39 11.60
CA GLN A 242 14.21 -8.14 12.43
C GLN A 242 14.76 -6.71 12.28
N TRP A 243 14.72 -6.16 11.07
CA TRP A 243 15.25 -4.83 10.75
C TRP A 243 14.48 -3.69 11.40
N ILE A 244 13.23 -3.98 11.79
CA ILE A 244 12.34 -3.00 12.40
C ILE A 244 12.41 -3.09 13.91
N ARG A 245 12.48 -4.31 14.46
CA ARG A 245 12.51 -4.54 15.91
C ARG A 245 13.78 -3.99 16.57
N GLU A 246 14.92 -4.14 15.92
CA GLU A 246 16.21 -3.85 16.56
C GLU A 246 16.74 -2.42 16.31
N GLY A 247 15.90 -1.54 15.76
CA GLY A 247 16.28 -0.19 15.36
C GLY A 247 17.19 -0.15 14.11
N MET A 248 17.15 0.97 13.40
CA MET A 248 17.86 1.17 12.13
C MET A 248 19.07 2.09 12.32
N THR A 249 20.20 1.54 12.76
CA THR A 249 21.48 2.27 12.78
C THR A 249 22.03 2.46 11.37
N GLU A 250 23.09 3.26 11.23
CA GLU A 250 23.75 3.45 9.94
C GLU A 250 24.38 2.16 9.39
N GLU A 251 25.01 1.36 10.26
CA GLU A 251 25.63 0.08 9.89
C GLU A 251 24.57 -0.92 9.46
N LYS A 252 23.48 -1.05 10.24
CA LYS A 252 22.35 -1.92 9.89
C LYS A 252 21.70 -1.47 8.60
N ARG A 253 21.58 -0.16 8.37
CA ARG A 253 21.05 0.39 7.12
C ARG A 253 21.93 -0.02 5.94
N ALA A 254 23.25 0.09 6.06
CA ALA A 254 24.19 -0.31 5.02
C ALA A 254 24.09 -1.83 4.71
N ASP A 255 24.04 -2.68 5.73
CA ASP A 255 23.87 -4.13 5.56
C ASP A 255 22.52 -4.48 4.92
N PHE A 256 21.44 -3.82 5.35
CA PHE A 256 20.12 -3.99 4.74
C PHE A 256 20.12 -3.65 3.25
N ILE A 257 20.75 -2.53 2.86
CA ILE A 257 20.83 -2.10 1.46
C ILE A 257 21.55 -3.16 0.62
N GLU A 258 22.67 -3.69 1.10
CA GLU A 258 23.42 -4.72 0.38
C GLU A 258 22.62 -6.01 0.25
N ARG A 259 21.95 -6.45 1.32
CA ARG A 259 21.12 -7.66 1.30
C ARG A 259 19.91 -7.53 0.41
N LEU A 260 19.23 -6.39 0.42
CA LEU A 260 18.10 -6.12 -0.46
C LEU A 260 18.54 -6.07 -1.92
N ALA A 261 19.59 -5.31 -2.23
CA ALA A 261 20.10 -5.18 -3.61
C ALA A 261 20.70 -6.49 -4.14
N GLY A 262 21.28 -7.31 -3.26
CA GLY A 262 21.81 -8.63 -3.60
C GLY A 262 20.76 -9.75 -3.63
N GLY A 263 19.49 -9.48 -3.34
CA GLY A 263 18.43 -10.51 -3.30
C GLY A 263 18.56 -11.51 -2.14
N GLN A 264 19.30 -11.16 -1.10
CA GLN A 264 19.64 -12.05 0.03
C GLN A 264 18.55 -12.09 1.13
N LEU A 265 17.45 -11.35 0.96
CA LEU A 265 16.35 -11.27 1.92
C LEU A 265 15.21 -12.29 1.65
N ALA A 266 15.35 -13.16 0.64
CA ALA A 266 14.39 -14.22 0.28
C ALA A 266 12.91 -13.76 0.22
N LEU A 267 12.68 -12.51 -0.23
CA LEU A 267 11.37 -11.87 -0.17
C LEU A 267 10.37 -12.45 -1.18
N ALA A 268 10.84 -12.95 -2.33
CA ALA A 268 9.98 -13.53 -3.37
C ALA A 268 9.68 -15.02 -3.17
N MET A 269 10.18 -15.62 -2.09
CA MET A 269 9.95 -17.02 -1.76
C MET A 269 8.78 -17.12 -0.79
N ALA A 270 7.83 -18.02 -1.04
CA ALA A 270 6.83 -18.36 -0.04
C ALA A 270 7.53 -18.91 1.23
N PRO A 271 7.05 -18.57 2.44
CA PRO A 271 7.65 -19.07 3.67
C PRO A 271 7.62 -20.60 3.68
N VAL A 272 8.75 -21.23 4.04
CA VAL A 272 8.84 -22.70 4.17
C VAL A 272 7.97 -23.12 5.34
N ARG A 273 6.81 -23.71 5.05
CA ARG A 273 5.94 -24.30 6.05
C ARG A 273 6.32 -25.77 6.24
N PRO A 274 6.70 -26.22 7.45
CA PRO A 274 6.78 -27.66 7.72
C PRO A 274 5.40 -28.26 7.43
N HIS A 275 5.38 -29.25 6.55
CA HIS A 275 4.23 -29.69 5.77
C HIS A 275 3.00 -30.03 6.65
N GLN A 276 1.85 -29.39 6.37
CA GLN A 276 0.52 -29.92 6.74
C GLN A 276 0.07 -31.07 5.82
N HIS A 277 0.92 -31.45 4.85
CA HIS A 277 0.73 -32.60 3.97
C HIS A 277 2.02 -33.44 3.95
N ALA A 278 2.52 -33.83 5.11
CA ALA A 278 3.27 -35.08 5.15
C ALA A 278 2.26 -36.17 4.79
N SER A 279 2.37 -36.69 3.56
CA SER A 279 1.62 -37.86 3.13
C SER A 279 1.78 -38.94 4.21
N SER A 280 0.70 -39.24 4.92
CA SER A 280 0.65 -40.26 5.97
C SER A 280 0.64 -41.67 5.40
N ALA A 281 0.96 -41.84 4.11
CA ALA A 281 1.16 -43.15 3.51
C ALA A 281 2.40 -43.80 4.16
N PRO A 282 2.23 -44.88 4.94
CA PRO A 282 3.37 -45.63 5.45
C PRO A 282 4.18 -46.16 4.26
N PRO A 283 5.50 -46.28 4.34
CA PRO A 283 6.26 -46.99 3.33
C PRO A 283 5.68 -48.40 3.21
N LEU A 284 5.22 -48.78 2.02
CA LEU A 284 4.85 -50.16 1.71
C LEU A 284 6.10 -51.01 1.90
N ARG A 285 6.21 -51.63 3.06
CA ARG A 285 7.25 -52.61 3.36
C ARG A 285 6.88 -53.88 2.60
N ALA A 286 7.53 -54.12 1.46
CA ALA A 286 7.43 -55.39 0.77
C ALA A 286 8.01 -56.48 1.70
N THR A 287 7.13 -57.20 2.40
CA THR A 287 7.48 -58.43 3.08
C THR A 287 7.68 -59.49 2.00
N ALA A 288 8.90 -60.02 1.89
CA ALA A 288 9.18 -61.16 1.04
C ALA A 288 8.42 -62.38 1.61
N VAL A 289 7.30 -62.74 0.99
CA VAL A 289 6.60 -63.99 1.25
C VAL A 289 6.36 -64.70 -0.08
N GLY A 290 7.01 -65.86 -0.21
CA GLY A 290 6.43 -67.04 -0.86
C GLY A 290 6.37 -67.06 -2.39
N LYS A 291 7.01 -68.08 -2.98
CA LYS A 291 6.69 -68.58 -4.33
C LYS A 291 5.18 -68.82 -4.46
N GLY A 292 4.51 -68.14 -5.39
CA GLY A 292 3.13 -68.46 -5.77
C GLY A 292 2.53 -67.50 -6.81
N ALA A 293 2.31 -68.04 -8.01
CA ALA A 293 1.40 -67.63 -9.09
C ALA A 293 1.41 -66.19 -9.64
N GLN A 294 1.55 -66.13 -10.97
CA GLN A 294 1.46 -64.95 -11.82
C GLN A 294 0.14 -64.19 -11.63
N GLY A 295 0.22 -62.89 -11.38
CA GLY A 295 -0.89 -61.94 -11.40
C GLY A 295 -0.45 -60.65 -12.09
N THR A 296 -1.25 -60.20 -13.06
CA THR A 296 -1.05 -59.10 -14.01
C THR A 296 -0.40 -57.83 -13.46
N VAL A 297 0.71 -57.40 -14.08
CA VAL A 297 1.31 -56.08 -13.91
C VAL A 297 0.46 -55.06 -14.67
N ALA A 298 -0.29 -54.21 -13.95
CA ALA A 298 -0.86 -53.01 -14.53
C ALA A 298 0.28 -52.03 -14.85
N GLN A 299 0.39 -51.61 -16.12
CA GLN A 299 1.34 -50.57 -16.52
C GLN A 299 0.99 -49.25 -15.79
N PRO A 300 1.97 -48.54 -15.19
CA PRO A 300 1.75 -47.16 -14.83
C PRO A 300 1.71 -46.32 -16.13
N GLY A 301 0.57 -45.69 -16.39
CA GLY A 301 0.45 -44.67 -17.43
C GLY A 301 1.42 -43.50 -17.18
N PRO A 302 1.70 -42.68 -18.20
CA PRO A 302 2.72 -41.64 -18.10
C PRO A 302 2.26 -40.55 -17.13
N VAL A 303 2.84 -40.51 -15.93
CA VAL A 303 2.74 -39.35 -15.04
C VAL A 303 3.69 -38.28 -15.58
N LEU A 304 3.20 -37.49 -16.52
CA LEU A 304 3.79 -36.20 -16.87
C LEU A 304 3.23 -35.13 -15.95
N MET A 305 3.84 -34.97 -14.78
CA MET A 305 3.88 -33.71 -14.06
C MET A 305 5.28 -33.56 -13.48
N ALA A 306 6.18 -32.97 -14.25
CA ALA A 306 7.47 -32.51 -13.75
C ALA A 306 7.22 -31.34 -12.80
N ALA A 307 6.89 -31.64 -11.54
CA ALA A 307 7.03 -30.66 -10.48
C ALA A 307 8.51 -30.23 -10.48
N PRO A 308 8.81 -28.92 -10.50
CA PRO A 308 10.20 -28.47 -10.46
C PRO A 308 10.88 -29.10 -9.25
N THR A 309 12.11 -29.58 -9.44
CA THR A 309 12.91 -30.09 -8.31
C THR A 309 13.01 -28.98 -7.26
N PRO A 310 13.10 -29.33 -5.96
CA PRO A 310 13.26 -28.33 -4.89
C PRO A 310 14.40 -27.33 -5.17
N SER A 311 15.45 -27.78 -5.88
CA SER A 311 16.57 -26.96 -6.34
C SER A 311 16.18 -25.99 -7.47
N ALA A 312 15.42 -26.43 -8.48
CA ALA A 312 14.93 -25.54 -9.55
C ALA A 312 13.93 -24.49 -9.02
N ALA A 313 13.07 -24.88 -8.06
CA ALA A 313 12.17 -23.96 -7.39
C ALA A 313 12.93 -22.93 -6.53
N ALA A 314 13.96 -23.36 -5.79
CA ALA A 314 14.82 -22.45 -5.02
C ALA A 314 15.60 -21.49 -5.93
N MET A 315 16.12 -21.96 -7.06
CA MET A 315 16.83 -21.14 -8.05
C MET A 315 15.91 -20.12 -8.72
N ALA A 316 14.70 -20.50 -9.12
CA ALA A 316 13.71 -19.60 -9.70
C ALA A 316 13.23 -18.53 -8.69
N ALA A 317 13.08 -18.93 -7.42
CA ALA A 317 12.68 -18.01 -6.37
C ALA A 317 13.82 -17.06 -5.93
N ALA A 318 15.08 -17.51 -6.03
CA ALA A 318 16.26 -16.64 -5.91
C ALA A 318 16.32 -15.61 -7.05
N ALA A 319 16.00 -16.02 -8.29
CA ALA A 319 15.94 -15.11 -9.44
C ALA A 319 14.83 -14.04 -9.31
N GLY A 320 13.70 -14.36 -8.68
CA GLY A 320 12.62 -13.40 -8.38
C GLY A 320 12.90 -12.47 -7.19
N SER A 321 13.94 -12.76 -6.40
CA SER A 321 14.27 -12.01 -5.19
C SER A 321 15.23 -10.84 -5.42
N GLN A 322 15.87 -10.76 -6.59
CA GLN A 322 16.83 -9.70 -6.91
C GLN A 322 16.15 -8.54 -7.65
N PRO A 323 16.44 -7.26 -7.29
CA PRO A 323 15.93 -6.11 -8.02
C PRO A 323 16.46 -6.07 -9.46
N ALA A 324 15.69 -5.50 -10.40
CA ALA A 324 16.08 -5.42 -11.81
C ALA A 324 17.36 -4.59 -12.04
N GLU A 325 17.56 -3.52 -11.26
CA GLU A 325 18.77 -2.66 -11.32
C GLU A 325 19.44 -2.55 -9.95
N PRO A 326 20.20 -3.57 -9.49
CA PRO A 326 20.78 -3.60 -8.14
C PRO A 326 21.74 -2.45 -7.84
N GLY A 327 22.55 -2.04 -8.82
CA GLY A 327 23.52 -0.94 -8.66
C GLY A 327 22.81 0.40 -8.45
N ARG A 328 21.81 0.68 -9.28
CA ARG A 328 21.00 1.89 -9.17
C ARG A 328 20.21 1.94 -7.87
N LEU A 329 19.70 0.79 -7.40
CA LEU A 329 19.04 0.70 -6.11
C LEU A 329 20.00 1.08 -4.97
N ARG A 330 21.24 0.54 -4.95
CA ARG A 330 22.23 0.91 -3.92
C ARG A 330 22.50 2.40 -3.89
N GLU A 331 22.72 2.99 -5.05
CA GLU A 331 22.96 4.44 -5.18
C GLU A 331 21.77 5.23 -4.63
N LEU A 332 20.55 4.87 -5.04
CA LEU A 332 19.32 5.51 -4.57
C LEU A 332 19.19 5.45 -3.04
N LEU A 333 19.34 4.26 -2.46
CA LEU A 333 19.10 4.03 -1.03
C LEU A 333 20.16 4.67 -0.12
N ARG A 334 21.34 5.00 -0.66
CA ARG A 334 22.44 5.68 0.06
C ARG A 334 22.31 7.20 0.09
N ARG A 335 21.42 7.79 -0.72
CA ARG A 335 21.27 9.25 -0.76
C ARG A 335 20.60 9.79 0.50
N GLU A 336 21.06 10.95 0.96
CA GLU A 336 20.47 11.64 2.12
C GLU A 336 19.01 12.04 1.90
N ASP A 337 18.63 12.35 0.66
CA ASP A 337 17.24 12.68 0.34
C ASP A 337 16.33 11.45 0.39
N PHE A 338 16.85 10.26 0.12
CA PHE A 338 16.11 9.00 0.32
C PHE A 338 15.80 8.75 1.80
N LEU A 339 16.56 9.29 2.75
CA LEU A 339 16.25 9.20 4.18
C LEU A 339 15.13 10.16 4.61
N ARG A 340 14.59 10.95 3.68
CA ARG A 340 13.58 11.98 3.94
C ARG A 340 12.31 11.76 3.13
N TYR A 341 11.21 12.35 3.55
CA TYR A 341 9.90 12.25 2.88
C TYR A 341 9.03 13.49 3.13
#